data_AF-A0A8T4RC38-F1
#
_entry.id   AF-A0A8T4RC38-F1
#
_cell.length_a   1.000
_cell.length_b   1.000
_cell.length_c   1.000
_cell.angle_alpha   90.00
_cell.angle_beta   90.00
_cell.angle_gamma   90.00
#
_symmetry.space_group_name_H-M   'P 1'
#
loop_
_entity.id
_entity.type
_entity.pdbx_description
1 polymer ?
#
loop_
_entity_poly.entity_id
_entity_poly.type
_entity_poly.pdbx_seq_one_letter_code
_entity_poly.pdbx_strand_id
1 'polypeptide(L)'
;MRPELEHLVETRVKPLLEEAMHKSLGITIQELQSDISDRLKKSALLDVPIDTKMRFKEAKRRFKQRYISGLLKQNLGNIETVAKIAAVDRRSIHRIVAQMKLDVKQLREQIDKKDYFKQATVQDIIQGSLETYKSALHPKRYDALYREAPQLSKDILRELPEIPEELKIAEQEFEKVFISRALTENNNNISKTARKIGLRFETLHRKIKKLELLFGDGQ
;
A
#
# COMPACT_ATOMS: atom_id res chain seq x y z
N MET A 1 -0.11 -8.38 -11.14
CA MET A 1 1.20 -7.95 -10.59
C MET A 1 1.39 -8.21 -9.10
N ARG A 2 0.36 -8.65 -8.34
CA ARG A 2 0.55 -9.34 -7.05
C ARG A 2 1.63 -10.44 -7.04
N PRO A 3 1.78 -11.31 -8.07
CA PRO A 3 2.77 -12.38 -8.01
C PRO A 3 4.21 -11.89 -7.91
N GLU A 4 4.59 -10.71 -8.43
CA GLU A 4 5.99 -10.26 -8.34
C GLU A 4 6.33 -9.71 -6.95
N LEU A 5 5.46 -8.89 -6.35
CA LEU A 5 5.66 -8.40 -4.98
C LEU A 5 5.46 -9.52 -3.96
N GLU A 6 4.44 -10.38 -4.14
CA GLU A 6 4.25 -11.55 -3.30
C GLU A 6 5.45 -12.48 -3.40
N HIS A 7 5.93 -12.78 -4.62
CA HIS A 7 7.13 -13.59 -4.81
C HIS A 7 8.39 -12.93 -4.23
N LEU A 8 8.57 -11.62 -4.37
CA LEU A 8 9.71 -10.90 -3.76
C LEU A 8 9.66 -10.89 -2.23
N VAL A 9 8.47 -10.65 -1.66
CA VAL A 9 8.30 -10.74 -0.21
C VAL A 9 8.56 -12.18 0.26
N GLU A 10 8.16 -13.18 -0.51
CA GLU A 10 8.40 -14.58 -0.15
C GLU A 10 9.83 -15.06 -0.37
N THR A 11 10.53 -14.57 -1.39
CA THR A 11 11.88 -15.04 -1.75
C THR A 11 13.00 -14.20 -1.16
N ARG A 12 12.75 -12.94 -0.80
CA ARG A 12 13.78 -12.01 -0.28
C ARG A 12 13.47 -11.50 1.11
N VAL A 13 12.22 -11.11 1.39
CA VAL A 13 11.86 -10.53 2.70
C VAL A 13 11.69 -11.62 3.77
N LYS A 14 11.01 -12.72 3.46
CA LYS A 14 10.81 -13.84 4.39
C LYS A 14 12.14 -14.42 4.91
N PRO A 15 13.17 -14.68 4.08
CA PRO A 15 14.47 -15.14 4.57
C PRO A 15 15.18 -14.15 5.50
N LEU A 16 15.10 -12.84 5.22
CA LEU A 16 15.67 -11.81 6.09
C LEU A 16 14.99 -11.77 7.47
N LEU A 17 13.66 -11.90 7.49
CA LEU A 17 12.89 -12.00 8.74
C LEU A 17 13.26 -13.26 9.51
N GLU A 18 13.39 -14.39 8.82
CA GLU A 18 13.77 -15.66 9.40
C GLU A 18 15.17 -15.60 10.03
N GLU A 19 16.16 -15.07 9.30
CA GLU A 19 17.53 -14.91 9.81
C GLU A 19 17.58 -14.02 11.05
N ALA A 20 16.88 -12.87 11.04
CA ALA A 20 16.81 -11.97 12.18
C ALA A 20 16.12 -12.62 13.40
N MET A 21 15.02 -13.36 13.17
CA MET A 21 14.35 -14.09 14.25
C MET A 21 15.23 -15.22 14.80
N HIS A 22 15.91 -15.97 13.94
CA HIS A 22 16.78 -17.05 14.38
C HIS A 22 17.97 -16.52 15.18
N LYS A 23 18.50 -15.35 14.82
CA LYS A 23 19.60 -14.67 15.51
C LYS A 23 19.17 -14.07 16.85
N SER A 24 18.01 -13.41 16.91
CA SER A 24 17.56 -12.69 18.12
C SER A 24 16.69 -13.53 19.07
N LEU A 25 15.85 -14.42 18.53
CA LEU A 25 14.94 -15.27 19.30
C LEU A 25 15.46 -16.71 19.45
N GLY A 26 16.40 -17.13 18.62
CA GLY A 26 16.88 -18.52 18.55
C GLY A 26 15.94 -19.48 17.81
N ILE A 27 14.78 -18.99 17.37
CA ILE A 27 13.73 -19.74 16.67
C ILE A 27 13.01 -18.82 15.67
N THR A 28 12.38 -19.41 14.67
CA THR A 28 11.49 -18.71 13.73
C THR A 28 10.05 -18.84 14.18
N ILE A 29 9.33 -17.72 14.27
CA ILE A 29 7.89 -17.71 14.61
C ILE A 29 7.13 -17.43 13.32
N GLN A 30 6.52 -18.48 12.76
CA GLN A 30 5.89 -18.43 11.44
C GLN A 30 4.72 -17.44 11.38
N GLU A 31 3.97 -17.30 12.47
CA GLU A 31 2.85 -16.36 12.58
C GLU A 31 3.33 -14.91 12.56
N LEU A 32 4.42 -14.61 13.26
CA LEU A 32 5.03 -13.27 13.29
C LEU A 32 5.63 -12.93 11.92
N GLN A 33 6.35 -13.88 11.30
CA GLN A 33 6.92 -13.72 9.97
C GLN A 33 5.83 -13.46 8.92
N SER A 34 4.70 -14.19 9.02
CA SER A 34 3.55 -14.01 8.14
C SER A 34 2.85 -12.68 8.37
N ASP A 35 2.62 -12.26 9.62
CA ASP A 35 2.00 -10.97 9.93
C ASP A 35 2.84 -9.79 9.43
N ILE A 36 4.16 -9.82 9.65
CA ILE A 36 5.07 -8.78 9.12
C ILE A 36 5.03 -8.80 7.58
N SER A 37 5.16 -9.98 6.95
CA SER A 37 5.13 -10.11 5.49
C SER A 37 3.83 -9.60 4.88
N ASP A 38 2.69 -9.92 5.49
CA ASP A 38 1.37 -9.51 5.01
C ASP A 38 1.12 -8.02 5.21
N ARG A 39 1.61 -7.45 6.31
CA ARG A 39 1.59 -6.00 6.52
C ARG A 39 2.51 -5.27 5.56
N LEU A 40 3.68 -5.82 5.23
CA LEU A 40 4.58 -5.27 4.22
C LEU A 40 3.97 -5.32 2.81
N LYS A 41 3.32 -6.43 2.44
CA LYS A 41 2.57 -6.55 1.17
C LYS A 41 1.47 -5.49 1.06
N LYS A 42 0.79 -5.17 2.18
CA LYS A 42 -0.29 -4.18 2.24
C LYS A 42 0.21 -2.74 2.30
N SER A 43 1.33 -2.51 2.98
CA SER A 43 1.85 -1.17 3.26
C SER A 43 2.77 -0.63 2.16
N ALA A 44 3.35 -1.50 1.32
CA ALA A 44 4.54 -1.18 0.55
C ALA A 44 4.46 0.15 -0.21
N LEU A 45 3.32 0.59 -0.77
CA LEU A 45 3.28 1.90 -1.44
C LEU A 45 1.97 2.71 -1.38
N LEU A 46 0.83 2.18 -0.91
CA LEU A 46 -0.46 2.87 -1.06
C LEU A 46 -1.51 2.46 0.00
N ASP A 47 -1.22 2.58 1.29
CA ASP A 47 -2.31 2.60 2.27
C ASP A 47 -3.01 3.97 2.20
N VAL A 48 -3.72 4.18 1.09
CA VAL A 48 -4.61 5.34 0.94
C VAL A 48 -5.83 5.01 1.78
N PRO A 49 -6.10 5.70 2.90
CA PRO A 49 -7.30 5.43 3.67
C PRO A 49 -8.52 5.59 2.76
N ILE A 50 -9.22 4.47 2.55
CA ILE A 50 -10.40 4.38 1.69
C ILE A 50 -11.59 4.83 2.53
N ASP A 51 -12.03 6.06 2.28
CA ASP A 51 -13.22 6.63 2.90
C ASP A 51 -14.43 6.46 1.98
N THR A 52 -15.25 5.47 2.31
CA THR A 52 -16.52 5.10 1.65
C THR A 52 -17.67 6.06 1.95
N LYS A 53 -17.49 7.05 2.83
CA LYS A 53 -18.46 8.13 3.07
C LYS A 53 -18.46 9.15 1.93
N MET A 54 -17.36 9.24 1.18
CA MET A 54 -17.24 10.13 0.02
C MET A 54 -17.85 9.51 -1.24
N ARG A 55 -18.27 10.37 -2.18
CA ARG A 55 -18.72 9.92 -3.51
C ARG A 55 -17.56 9.27 -4.27
N PHE A 56 -17.84 8.18 -4.99
CA PHE A 56 -16.85 7.38 -5.72
C PHE A 56 -15.96 8.22 -6.65
N LYS A 57 -16.55 9.15 -7.42
CA LYS A 57 -15.79 10.03 -8.32
C LYS A 57 -14.79 10.90 -7.57
N GLU A 58 -15.17 11.41 -6.41
CA GLU A 58 -14.31 12.25 -5.59
C GLU A 58 -13.22 11.42 -4.92
N ALA A 59 -13.58 10.27 -4.34
CA ALA A 59 -12.64 9.34 -3.73
C ALA A 59 -11.59 8.88 -4.75
N LYS A 60 -12.00 8.53 -5.98
CA LYS A 60 -11.07 8.18 -7.07
C LYS A 60 -10.16 9.34 -7.46
N ARG A 61 -10.66 10.58 -7.47
CA ARG A 61 -9.84 11.77 -7.74
C ARG A 61 -8.79 11.96 -6.65
N ARG A 62 -9.17 11.87 -5.37
CA ARG A 62 -8.25 11.99 -4.23
C ARG A 62 -7.21 10.88 -4.23
N PHE A 63 -7.61 9.65 -4.57
CA PHE A 63 -6.69 8.54 -4.76
C PHE A 63 -5.62 8.86 -5.80
N LYS A 64 -5.99 9.30 -7.01
CA LYS A 64 -5.03 9.70 -8.05
C LYS A 64 -4.06 10.77 -7.57
N GLN A 65 -4.58 11.81 -6.92
CA GLN A 65 -3.79 12.92 -6.41
C GLN A 65 -2.75 12.43 -5.38
N ARG A 66 -3.16 11.57 -4.45
CA ARG A 66 -2.28 10.98 -3.45
C ARG A 66 -1.26 10.03 -4.07
N TYR A 67 -1.69 9.18 -4.99
CA TYR A 67 -0.81 8.27 -5.72
C TYR A 67 0.29 9.05 -6.45
N ILE A 68 -0.08 10.06 -7.26
CA ILE A 68 0.88 10.90 -7.98
C ILE A 68 1.73 11.74 -7.02
N SER A 69 1.15 12.25 -5.92
CA SER A 69 1.93 12.93 -4.88
C SER A 69 2.96 12.00 -4.25
N GLY A 70 2.60 10.74 -3.99
CA GLY A 70 3.50 9.71 -3.48
C GLY A 70 4.63 9.44 -4.46
N LEU A 71 4.31 9.25 -5.74
CA LEU A 71 5.31 9.09 -6.79
C LEU A 71 6.23 10.31 -6.92
N LEU A 72 5.69 11.52 -6.88
CA LEU A 72 6.48 12.74 -6.93
C LEU A 72 7.38 12.88 -5.71
N LYS A 73 6.92 12.54 -4.51
CA LYS A 73 7.76 12.50 -3.31
C LYS A 73 8.87 11.44 -3.44
N GLN A 74 8.53 10.26 -3.93
CA GLN A 74 9.50 9.17 -4.15
C GLN A 74 10.52 9.52 -5.23
N ASN A 75 10.13 10.28 -6.25
CA ASN A 75 10.99 10.63 -7.37
C ASN A 75 11.46 12.08 -7.32
N LEU A 76 11.45 12.71 -6.14
CA LEU A 76 11.99 14.06 -5.89
C LEU A 76 11.43 15.12 -6.87
N GLY A 77 10.16 15.03 -7.19
CA GLY A 77 9.52 15.94 -8.14
C GLY A 77 10.01 15.79 -9.59
N ASN A 78 10.64 14.66 -9.95
CA ASN A 78 10.97 14.34 -11.33
C ASN A 78 9.70 13.88 -12.08
N ILE A 79 9.07 14.83 -12.76
CA ILE A 79 7.84 14.62 -13.52
C ILE A 79 8.03 13.59 -14.64
N GLU A 80 9.21 13.54 -15.26
CA GLU A 80 9.49 12.60 -16.34
C GLU A 80 9.53 11.16 -15.84
N THR A 81 10.24 10.92 -14.72
CA THR A 81 10.29 9.59 -14.09
C THR A 81 8.91 9.17 -13.61
N VAL A 82 8.16 10.08 -12.98
CA VAL A 82 6.78 9.80 -12.54
C VAL A 82 5.85 9.49 -13.71
N ALA A 83 5.95 10.21 -14.83
CA ALA A 83 5.15 9.95 -16.02
C ALA A 83 5.44 8.57 -16.61
N LYS A 84 6.71 8.16 -16.65
CA LYS A 84 7.13 6.83 -17.09
C LYS A 84 6.59 5.74 -16.17
N ILE A 85 6.78 5.86 -14.86
CA ILE A 85 6.30 4.86 -13.88
C ILE A 85 4.78 4.75 -13.87
N ALA A 86 4.08 5.89 -13.89
CA ALA A 86 2.61 5.91 -13.90
C ALA A 86 2.00 5.51 -15.25
N ALA A 87 2.82 5.31 -16.30
CA ALA A 87 2.40 5.09 -17.68
C ALA A 87 1.37 6.13 -18.18
N VAL A 88 1.62 7.41 -17.88
CA VAL A 88 0.76 8.52 -18.31
C VAL A 88 1.57 9.64 -18.95
N ASP A 89 0.90 10.44 -19.78
CA ASP A 89 1.53 11.61 -20.40
C ASP A 89 1.97 12.65 -19.35
N ARG A 90 3.11 13.32 -19.62
CA ARG A 90 3.67 14.36 -18.73
C ARG A 90 2.67 15.48 -18.44
N ARG A 91 1.83 15.87 -19.42
CA ARG A 91 0.80 16.91 -19.23
C ARG A 91 -0.24 16.48 -18.21
N SER A 92 -0.54 15.18 -18.13
CA SER A 92 -1.44 14.64 -17.11
C SER A 92 -0.88 14.82 -15.70
N ILE A 93 0.43 14.58 -15.53
CA ILE A 93 1.13 14.83 -14.25
C ILE A 93 1.11 16.32 -13.91
N HIS A 94 1.46 17.20 -14.85
CA HIS A 94 1.40 18.66 -14.65
C HIS A 94 0.00 19.13 -14.24
N ARG A 95 -1.06 18.62 -14.88
CA ARG A 95 -2.44 18.97 -14.52
C ARG A 95 -2.79 18.52 -13.11
N ILE A 96 -2.36 17.33 -12.69
CA ILE A 96 -2.59 16.82 -11.33
C ILE A 96 -1.83 17.65 -10.30
N VAL A 97 -0.56 17.98 -10.57
CA VAL A 97 0.26 18.86 -9.72
C VAL A 97 -0.38 20.24 -9.55
N ALA A 98 -0.82 20.85 -10.64
CA ALA A 98 -1.49 22.16 -10.61
C ALA A 98 -2.80 22.13 -9.81
N GLN A 99 -3.60 21.07 -9.96
CA GLN A 99 -4.83 20.89 -9.18
C GLN A 99 -4.58 20.73 -7.67
N MET A 100 -3.42 20.18 -7.30
CA MET A 100 -3.04 19.97 -5.90
C MET A 100 -2.31 21.17 -5.29
N LYS A 101 -1.98 22.19 -6.10
CA LYS A 101 -1.12 23.33 -5.70
C LYS A 101 0.21 22.86 -5.06
N LEU A 102 0.76 21.74 -5.51
CA LEU A 102 2.05 21.25 -5.03
C LEU A 102 3.19 22.06 -5.63
N ASP A 103 4.08 22.55 -4.78
CA ASP A 103 5.38 23.06 -5.23
C ASP A 103 6.37 21.91 -5.38
N VAL A 104 6.63 21.54 -6.64
CA VAL A 104 7.55 20.47 -7.00
C VAL A 104 9.00 20.83 -6.65
N LYS A 105 9.33 22.14 -6.55
CA LYS A 105 10.68 22.60 -6.21
C LYS A 105 11.02 22.31 -4.74
N GLN A 106 10.08 22.54 -3.82
CA GLN A 106 10.27 22.23 -2.39
C GLN A 106 10.50 20.73 -2.12
N LEU A 107 9.92 19.85 -2.95
CA LEU A 107 10.15 18.40 -2.86
C LEU A 107 11.59 17.99 -3.23
N ARG A 108 12.29 18.81 -4.03
CA ARG A 108 13.69 18.59 -4.41
C ARG A 108 14.67 18.99 -3.32
N GLU A 109 14.27 19.79 -2.34
CA GLU A 109 15.14 20.26 -1.25
C GLU A 109 15.14 19.30 -0.04
N GLN A 110 14.28 18.29 -0.02
CA GLN A 110 14.13 17.32 1.09
C GLN A 110 14.91 16.00 0.88
N ILE A 111 15.97 16.03 0.08
CA ILE A 111 16.74 14.86 -0.41
C ILE A 111 17.15 13.89 0.72
N ASP A 112 17.54 14.39 1.90
CA ASP A 112 18.06 13.55 2.98
C ASP A 112 16.99 12.82 3.83
N LYS A 113 15.68 13.07 3.60
CA LYS A 113 14.60 12.52 4.45
C LYS A 113 13.83 11.34 3.86
N LYS A 114 14.07 10.99 2.59
CA LYS A 114 13.28 9.98 1.86
C LYS A 114 13.57 8.55 2.33
N ASP A 115 14.84 8.18 2.43
CA ASP A 115 15.24 6.84 2.91
C ASP A 115 14.84 6.65 4.37
N TYR A 116 14.97 7.72 5.16
CA TYR A 116 14.53 7.74 6.55
C TYR A 116 13.02 7.47 6.71
N PHE A 117 12.15 8.08 5.89
CA PHE A 117 10.70 7.90 6.01
C PHE A 117 10.23 6.49 5.60
N LYS A 118 10.78 5.93 4.53
CA LYS A 118 10.46 4.56 4.10
C LYS A 118 10.96 3.55 5.14
N GLN A 119 12.19 3.73 5.61
CA GLN A 119 12.77 2.91 6.66
C GLN A 119 11.92 2.97 7.94
N ALA A 120 11.51 4.17 8.38
CA ALA A 120 10.66 4.35 9.55
C ALA A 120 9.33 3.59 9.40
N THR A 121 8.71 3.62 8.22
CA THR A 121 7.45 2.91 7.96
C THR A 121 7.62 1.38 8.07
N VAL A 122 8.67 0.84 7.47
CA VAL A 122 8.98 -0.61 7.56
C VAL A 122 9.30 -0.98 9.01
N GLN A 123 10.05 -0.14 9.72
CA GLN A 123 10.38 -0.33 11.12
C GLN A 123 9.11 -0.35 12.01
N ASP A 124 8.19 0.59 11.82
CA ASP A 124 6.93 0.67 12.57
C ASP A 124 6.07 -0.58 12.36
N ILE A 125 6.08 -1.15 11.15
CA ILE A 125 5.38 -2.41 10.85
C ILE A 125 5.98 -3.57 11.64
N ILE A 126 7.31 -3.70 11.61
CA ILE A 126 8.03 -4.76 12.33
C ILE A 126 7.77 -4.62 13.84
N GLN A 127 7.91 -3.42 14.39
CA GLN A 127 7.71 -3.15 15.81
C GLN A 127 6.25 -3.35 16.23
N GLY A 128 5.28 -2.89 15.42
CA GLY A 128 3.86 -3.07 15.67
C GLY A 128 3.42 -4.54 15.63
N SER A 129 4.03 -5.34 14.75
CA SER A 129 3.84 -6.79 14.77
C SER A 129 4.47 -7.40 16.02
N LEU A 130 5.71 -7.05 16.38
CA LEU A 130 6.37 -7.54 17.59
C LEU A 130 5.59 -7.25 18.88
N GLU A 131 5.00 -6.06 19.00
CA GLU A 131 4.21 -5.68 20.18
C GLU A 131 3.00 -6.60 20.38
N THR A 132 2.41 -7.08 19.28
CA THR A 132 1.28 -8.02 19.32
C THR A 132 1.67 -9.35 19.97
N TYR A 133 2.94 -9.76 19.85
CA TYR A 133 3.46 -11.02 20.37
C TYR A 133 4.27 -10.86 21.67
N LYS A 134 4.40 -9.65 22.20
CA LYS A 134 5.23 -9.33 23.38
C LYS A 134 4.95 -10.22 24.59
N SER A 135 3.68 -10.52 24.87
CA SER A 135 3.28 -11.36 26.01
C SER A 135 3.66 -12.84 25.85
N ALA A 136 3.88 -13.29 24.62
CA ALA A 136 4.28 -14.66 24.30
C ALA A 136 5.80 -14.82 24.16
N LEU A 137 6.56 -13.72 24.16
CA LEU A 137 8.00 -13.70 23.96
C LEU A 137 8.75 -13.49 25.28
N HIS A 138 9.90 -14.13 25.42
CA HIS A 138 10.78 -13.87 26.56
C HIS A 138 11.33 -12.43 26.50
N PRO A 139 11.25 -11.61 27.58
CA PRO A 139 11.57 -10.18 27.54
C PRO A 139 12.94 -9.85 26.94
N LYS A 140 14.00 -10.56 27.34
CA LYS A 140 15.35 -10.34 26.81
C LYS A 140 15.48 -10.61 25.31
N ARG A 141 14.71 -11.56 24.77
CA ARG A 141 14.74 -11.94 23.35
C ARG A 141 13.88 -10.99 22.51
N TYR A 142 12.73 -10.59 23.06
CA TYR A 142 11.91 -9.52 22.51
C TYR A 142 12.75 -8.23 22.35
N ASP A 143 13.46 -7.80 23.40
CA ASP A 143 14.28 -6.58 23.35
C ASP A 143 15.41 -6.67 22.30
N ALA A 144 15.99 -7.86 22.13
CA ALA A 144 17.03 -8.09 21.12
C ALA A 144 16.48 -7.88 19.70
N LEU A 145 15.35 -8.52 19.37
CA LEU A 145 14.73 -8.38 18.05
C LEU A 145 14.16 -6.97 17.82
N TYR A 146 13.61 -6.35 18.86
CA TYR A 146 13.10 -4.97 18.81
C TYR A 146 14.22 -3.97 18.48
N ARG A 147 15.43 -4.18 19.03
CA ARG A 147 16.63 -3.37 18.72
C ARG A 147 17.21 -3.65 17.33
N GLU A 148 16.97 -4.82 16.77
CA GLU A 148 17.41 -5.20 15.42
C GLU A 148 16.46 -4.66 14.32
N ALA A 149 15.21 -4.31 14.67
CA ALA A 149 14.20 -3.79 13.75
C ALA A 149 14.67 -2.61 12.86
N PRO A 150 15.46 -1.61 13.33
CA PRO A 150 15.96 -0.55 12.47
C PRO A 150 16.92 -1.04 11.38
N GLN A 151 17.77 -2.02 11.67
CA GLN A 151 18.70 -2.59 10.68
C GLN A 151 17.94 -3.49 9.71
N LEU A 152 17.09 -4.38 10.23
CA LEU A 152 16.21 -5.24 9.44
C LEU A 152 15.33 -4.43 8.48
N SER A 153 14.83 -3.26 8.91
CA SER A 153 14.04 -2.37 8.06
C SER A 153 14.83 -1.82 6.86
N LYS A 154 16.14 -1.54 7.03
CA LYS A 154 17.01 -1.12 5.92
C LYS A 154 17.26 -2.24 4.94
N ASP A 155 17.49 -3.45 5.46
CA ASP A 155 17.81 -4.62 4.63
C ASP A 155 16.57 -5.06 3.83
N ILE A 156 15.38 -5.03 4.44
CA ILE A 156 14.11 -5.24 3.72
C ILE A 156 13.88 -4.16 2.66
N LEU A 157 14.17 -2.90 2.97
CA LEU A 157 13.96 -1.79 2.02
C LEU A 157 14.84 -1.93 0.77
N ARG A 158 16.03 -2.53 0.88
CA ARG A 158 16.94 -2.78 -0.26
C ARG A 158 16.41 -3.85 -1.21
N GLU A 159 15.64 -4.80 -0.69
CA GLU A 159 15.12 -5.94 -1.46
C GLU A 159 13.72 -5.71 -2.02
N LEU A 160 12.97 -4.71 -1.53
CA LEU A 160 11.65 -4.38 -2.04
C LEU A 160 11.75 -3.64 -3.38
N PRO A 161 10.97 -4.02 -4.42
CA PRO A 161 11.00 -3.34 -5.71
C PRO A 161 10.46 -1.91 -5.57
N GLU A 162 11.23 -0.91 -6.02
CA GLU A 162 10.85 0.50 -6.01
C GLU A 162 9.85 0.90 -7.12
N ILE A 163 9.18 -0.04 -7.80
CA ILE A 163 8.34 0.26 -8.96
C ILE A 163 6.85 0.18 -8.58
N PRO A 164 6.21 1.31 -8.22
CA PRO A 164 4.76 1.35 -8.11
C PRO A 164 4.11 0.99 -9.46
N GLU A 165 3.06 0.17 -9.40
CA GLU A 165 2.26 -0.25 -10.57
C GLU A 165 1.72 0.96 -11.34
N GLU A 166 1.52 0.86 -12.65
CA GLU A 166 0.95 1.93 -13.48
C GLU A 166 -0.32 2.53 -12.85
N LEU A 167 -0.57 3.83 -13.07
CA LEU A 167 -1.71 4.53 -12.49
C LEU A 167 -3.05 3.82 -12.78
N LYS A 168 -3.16 3.22 -13.97
CA LYS A 168 -4.35 2.48 -14.40
C LYS A 168 -4.61 1.23 -13.57
N ILE A 169 -3.57 0.51 -13.18
CA ILE A 169 -3.66 -0.70 -12.36
C ILE A 169 -3.97 -0.30 -10.92
N ALA A 170 -3.22 0.68 -10.39
CA ALA A 170 -3.46 1.24 -9.06
C ALA A 170 -4.90 1.76 -8.91
N GLU A 171 -5.46 2.41 -9.95
CA GLU A 171 -6.87 2.81 -9.97
C GLU A 171 -7.83 1.62 -9.91
N GLN A 172 -7.55 0.52 -10.60
CA GLN A 172 -8.42 -0.67 -10.59
C GLN A 172 -8.44 -1.33 -9.22
N GLU A 173 -7.30 -1.47 -8.57
CA GLU A 173 -7.23 -2.00 -7.20
C GLU A 173 -7.96 -1.07 -6.23
N PHE A 174 -7.77 0.25 -6.32
CA PHE A 174 -8.55 1.20 -5.53
C PHE A 174 -10.06 1.02 -5.76
N GLU A 175 -10.50 0.90 -7.01
CA GLU A 175 -11.92 0.68 -7.32
C GLU A 175 -12.43 -0.62 -6.72
N LYS A 176 -11.65 -1.69 -6.79
CA LYS A 176 -11.99 -3.01 -6.22
C LYS A 176 -12.21 -2.91 -4.72
N VAL A 177 -11.25 -2.35 -3.99
CA VAL A 177 -11.32 -2.26 -2.52
C VAL A 177 -12.40 -1.27 -2.09
N PHE A 178 -12.54 -0.12 -2.76
CA PHE A 178 -13.57 0.86 -2.46
C PHE A 178 -14.98 0.27 -2.63
N ILE A 179 -15.25 -0.39 -3.74
CA ILE A 179 -16.57 -0.96 -4.04
C ILE A 179 -16.86 -2.14 -3.11
N SER A 180 -15.88 -3.02 -2.87
CA SER A 180 -16.02 -4.13 -1.93
C SER A 180 -16.39 -3.64 -0.53
N ARG A 181 -15.65 -2.67 0.01
CA ARG A 181 -15.93 -2.09 1.33
C ARG A 181 -17.30 -1.42 1.38
N ALA A 182 -17.66 -0.65 0.35
CA ALA A 182 -18.96 -0.01 0.26
C ALA A 182 -20.12 -1.02 0.17
N LEU A 183 -19.93 -2.16 -0.50
CA LEU A 183 -20.92 -3.23 -0.54
C LEU A 183 -21.10 -3.89 0.84
N THR A 184 -20.00 -4.23 1.51
CA THR A 184 -20.03 -4.83 2.85
C THR A 184 -20.75 -3.94 3.86
N GLU A 185 -20.47 -2.62 3.84
CA GLU A 185 -21.15 -1.64 4.70
C GLU A 185 -22.65 -1.49 4.44
N ASN A 186 -23.14 -1.94 3.29
CA ASN A 186 -24.55 -1.89 2.90
C ASN A 186 -25.17 -3.29 2.78
N ASN A 187 -24.58 -4.31 3.43
CA ASN A 187 -25.06 -5.70 3.41
C ASN A 187 -25.22 -6.25 1.97
N ASN A 188 -24.25 -5.96 1.10
CA ASN A 188 -24.24 -6.34 -0.32
C ASN A 188 -25.42 -5.81 -1.15
N ASN A 189 -26.17 -4.82 -0.65
CA ASN A 189 -27.27 -4.22 -1.39
C ASN A 189 -26.74 -3.23 -2.45
N ILE A 190 -26.72 -3.66 -3.71
CA ILE A 190 -26.18 -2.89 -4.84
C ILE A 190 -26.92 -1.56 -5.02
N SER A 191 -28.25 -1.54 -4.91
CA SER A 191 -29.05 -0.33 -5.07
C SER A 191 -28.77 0.72 -3.99
N LYS A 192 -28.70 0.29 -2.72
CA LYS A 192 -28.33 1.17 -1.59
C LYS A 192 -26.88 1.67 -1.73
N THR A 193 -25.97 0.77 -2.10
CA THR A 193 -24.55 1.09 -2.31
C THR A 193 -24.37 2.14 -3.41
N ALA A 194 -25.01 1.95 -4.57
CA ALA A 194 -24.96 2.87 -5.71
C ALA A 194 -25.39 4.30 -5.31
N ARG A 195 -26.50 4.40 -4.56
CA ARG A 195 -27.00 5.68 -4.03
C ARG A 195 -26.00 6.31 -3.06
N LYS A 196 -25.47 5.54 -2.10
CA LYS A 196 -24.51 6.01 -1.08
C LYS A 196 -23.24 6.58 -1.72
N ILE A 197 -22.65 5.85 -2.67
CA ILE A 197 -21.38 6.25 -3.30
C ILE A 197 -21.56 7.18 -4.52
N GLY A 198 -22.79 7.54 -4.87
CA GLY A 198 -23.10 8.46 -5.96
C GLY A 198 -22.81 7.91 -7.36
N LEU A 199 -23.04 6.61 -7.57
CA LEU A 199 -23.00 5.96 -8.88
C LEU A 199 -24.40 5.58 -9.36
N ARG A 200 -24.59 5.55 -10.69
CA ARG A 200 -25.79 4.92 -11.28
C ARG A 200 -25.73 3.41 -11.02
N PHE A 201 -26.88 2.79 -10.80
CA PHE A 201 -26.98 1.37 -10.50
C PHE A 201 -26.30 0.51 -11.58
N GLU A 202 -26.59 0.78 -12.85
CA GLU A 202 -26.03 0.05 -14.00
C GLU A 202 -24.51 0.20 -14.07
N THR A 203 -24.00 1.38 -13.69
CA THR A 203 -22.56 1.65 -13.66
C THR A 203 -21.87 0.87 -12.54
N LEU A 204 -22.48 0.80 -11.36
CA LEU A 204 -21.96 0.00 -10.26
C LEU A 204 -22.00 -1.50 -10.61
N HIS A 205 -23.13 -1.98 -11.14
CA HIS A 205 -23.30 -3.37 -11.55
C HIS A 205 -22.26 -3.81 -12.58
N ARG A 206 -22.05 -3.00 -13.63
CA ARG A 206 -20.99 -3.25 -14.63
C ARG A 206 -19.60 -3.27 -14.00
N LYS A 207 -19.32 -2.41 -13.02
CA LYS A 207 -18.03 -2.39 -12.32
C LYS A 207 -17.84 -3.61 -11.44
N ILE A 208 -18.86 -4.04 -10.70
CA ILE A 208 -18.83 -5.26 -9.89
C ILE A 208 -18.52 -6.49 -10.76
N LYS A 209 -19.21 -6.62 -11.90
CA LYS A 209 -18.96 -7.71 -12.86
C LYS A 209 -17.53 -7.67 -13.43
N LYS A 210 -17.04 -6.49 -13.80
CA LYS A 210 -15.69 -6.32 -14.35
C LYS A 210 -14.58 -6.60 -13.31
N LEU A 211 -14.84 -6.32 -12.04
CA LEU A 211 -13.88 -6.47 -10.94
C LEU A 211 -13.99 -7.84 -10.24
N GLU A 212 -14.85 -8.73 -10.76
CA GLU A 212 -15.09 -10.08 -10.23
C GLU A 212 -15.42 -10.08 -8.73
N LEU A 213 -16.15 -9.06 -8.28
CA LEU A 213 -16.50 -8.87 -6.87
C LEU A 213 -17.72 -9.70 -6.42
N LEU A 214 -18.23 -10.61 -7.26
CA LEU A 214 -19.34 -11.51 -6.95
C LEU A 214 -18.89 -12.97 -7.06
N PHE A 215 -19.17 -13.72 -6.00
CA PHE A 215 -19.18 -15.18 -5.98
C PHE A 215 -20.60 -15.68 -6.30
N GLY A 216 -20.70 -16.72 -7.12
CA GLY A 216 -21.86 -17.61 -7.22
C GLY A 216 -22.94 -17.19 -8.22
N ASP A 217 -22.85 -17.74 -9.43
CA ASP A 217 -24.05 -18.06 -10.20
C ASP A 217 -24.96 -18.93 -9.32
N GLY A 218 -26.09 -18.35 -8.91
CA GLY A 218 -27.21 -19.06 -8.34
C GLY A 218 -28.39 -18.93 -9.27
N GLN A 219 -28.38 -19.69 -10.37
CA GLN A 219 -29.55 -20.33 -10.96
C GLN A 219 -29.14 -21.67 -11.56
#